data_AF-A0A563W226-F1
#
_entry.id   AF-A0A563W226-F1
#
_cell.length_a   1.000
_cell.length_b   1.000
_cell.length_c   1.000
_cell.angle_alpha   90.00
_cell.angle_beta   90.00
_cell.angle_gamma   90.00
#
_symmetry.space_group_name_H-M   'P 1'
#
loop_
_entity.id
_entity.type
_entity.pdbx_description
1 polymer ?
#
loop_
_entity_poly.entity_id
_entity_poly.type
_entity_poly.pdbx_seq_one_letter_code
_entity_poly.pdbx_strand_id
1 'polypeptide(L)'
;MLVQAKDATFELMDSVMTIRNAGCLAEFSLSPLFRRKWLSIYEALQDSRPQKNLTPGRVAQSLFSLLVEIGTPASSLKTRGK
;
A
#
# COMPACT_ATOMS: atom_id res chain seq x y z
N MET A 1 -10.72 8.54 -13.09
CA MET A 1 -9.27 8.35 -13.30
C MET A 1 -8.48 8.24 -12.00
N LEU A 2 -8.81 8.99 -10.93
CA LEU A 2 -8.05 9.01 -9.67
C LEU A 2 -7.94 7.65 -8.94
N VAL A 3 -8.97 6.79 -9.03
CA VAL A 3 -8.96 5.46 -8.39
C VAL A 3 -7.88 4.57 -9.00
N GLN A 4 -7.67 4.66 -10.31
CA GLN A 4 -6.77 3.77 -11.03
C GLN A 4 -5.30 3.93 -10.64
N ALA A 5 -4.83 5.16 -10.39
CA ALA A 5 -3.46 5.40 -10.00
C ALA A 5 -3.19 5.08 -8.52
N LYS A 6 -4.22 5.29 -7.67
CA LYS A 6 -4.17 4.93 -6.25
C LYS A 6 -4.01 3.42 -6.06
N ASP A 7 -4.73 2.62 -6.84
CA ASP A 7 -4.61 1.16 -6.83
C ASP A 7 -3.20 0.69 -7.24
N ALA A 8 -2.57 1.38 -8.19
CA ALA A 8 -1.24 1.01 -8.68
C ALA A 8 -0.15 1.10 -7.60
N THR A 9 -0.27 2.03 -6.65
CA THR A 9 0.66 2.15 -5.52
C THR A 9 0.54 0.96 -4.57
N PHE A 10 -0.68 0.49 -4.31
CA PHE A 10 -0.92 -0.68 -3.47
C PHE A 10 -0.49 -1.98 -4.18
N GLU A 11 -0.79 -2.14 -5.46
CA GLU A 11 -0.31 -3.29 -6.26
C GLU A 11 1.23 -3.34 -6.32
N LEU A 12 1.90 -2.18 -6.44
CA LEU A 12 3.36 -2.11 -6.40
C LEU A 12 3.91 -2.51 -5.01
N MET A 13 3.27 -2.08 -3.93
CA MET A 13 3.68 -2.44 -2.58
C MET A 13 3.58 -3.96 -2.35
N ASP A 14 2.49 -4.58 -2.80
CA ASP A 14 2.24 -6.02 -2.66
C ASP A 14 3.26 -6.85 -3.47
N SER A 15 3.62 -6.38 -4.67
CA SER A 15 4.66 -7.02 -5.49
C SER A 15 6.04 -6.94 -4.83
N VAL A 16 6.39 -5.79 -4.23
CA VAL A 16 7.64 -5.60 -3.47
C VAL A 16 7.69 -6.52 -2.24
N MET A 17 6.57 -6.70 -1.54
CA MET A 17 6.52 -7.59 -0.37
C MET A 17 6.72 -9.07 -0.71
N THR A 18 6.40 -9.47 -1.94
CA THR A 18 6.42 -10.87 -2.38
C THR A 18 7.73 -11.25 -3.09
N ILE A 19 8.35 -10.30 -3.78
CA ILE A 19 9.61 -10.51 -4.51
C ILE A 19 10.80 -10.37 -3.55
N ARG A 20 11.55 -11.45 -3.36
CA ARG A 20 12.72 -11.48 -2.46
C ARG A 20 13.91 -10.65 -2.97
N ASN A 21 14.09 -10.58 -4.29
CA ASN A 21 15.16 -9.85 -4.93
C ASN A 21 14.75 -9.54 -6.38
N ALA A 22 14.73 -8.27 -6.75
CA ALA A 22 14.44 -7.81 -8.11
C ALA A 22 15.70 -7.18 -8.70
N GLY A 23 16.08 -7.59 -9.91
CA GLY A 23 17.21 -7.01 -10.64
C GLY A 23 16.92 -5.60 -11.16
N CYS A 24 15.65 -5.27 -11.35
CA CYS A 24 15.22 -3.94 -11.75
C CYS A 24 13.75 -3.68 -11.40
N LEU A 25 13.38 -2.39 -11.43
CA LEU A 25 12.00 -1.95 -11.18
C LEU A 25 11.00 -2.61 -12.14
N ALA A 26 11.45 -3.00 -13.33
CA ALA A 26 10.64 -3.66 -14.34
C ALA A 26 10.01 -4.95 -13.84
N GLU A 27 10.75 -5.71 -13.05
CA GLU A 27 10.39 -7.08 -12.67
C GLU A 27 9.18 -7.10 -11.74
N PHE A 28 8.92 -6.01 -11.01
CA PHE A 28 7.72 -5.88 -10.20
C PHE A 28 6.44 -5.92 -11.03
N SER A 29 6.48 -5.59 -12.32
CA SER A 29 5.33 -5.70 -13.22
C SER A 29 4.98 -7.14 -13.59
N LEU A 30 5.92 -8.06 -13.39
CA LEU A 30 5.76 -9.47 -13.73
C LEU A 30 5.22 -10.27 -12.54
N SER A 31 5.12 -9.65 -11.37
CA SER A 31 4.52 -10.27 -10.19
C SER A 31 3.04 -10.61 -10.46
N PRO A 32 2.55 -11.79 -10.06
CA PRO A 32 1.14 -12.16 -10.22
C PRO A 32 0.18 -11.26 -9.43
N LEU A 33 0.70 -10.50 -8.47
CA LEU A 33 -0.03 -9.53 -7.67
C LEU A 33 -0.15 -8.17 -8.36
N PHE A 34 0.66 -7.92 -9.40
CA PHE A 34 0.63 -6.71 -10.18
C PHE A 34 -0.26 -6.92 -11.42
N ARG A 35 -1.49 -6.40 -11.39
CA ARG A 35 -2.48 -6.69 -12.43
C ARG A 35 -2.37 -5.77 -13.65
N ARG A 36 -1.55 -4.72 -13.55
CA ARG A 36 -1.46 -3.63 -14.52
C ARG A 36 -0.20 -3.69 -15.39
N LYS A 37 -0.21 -2.88 -16.45
CA LYS A 37 0.93 -2.74 -17.38
C LYS A 37 2.05 -1.89 -16.77
N TRP A 38 3.25 -2.08 -17.33
CA TRP A 38 4.51 -1.42 -16.95
C TRP A 38 4.43 0.08 -16.65
N LEU A 39 3.70 0.85 -17.48
CA LEU A 39 3.51 2.31 -17.31
C LEU A 39 2.88 2.66 -15.96
N SER A 40 2.01 1.80 -15.43
CA SER A 40 1.35 1.98 -14.14
C SER A 40 2.31 1.96 -12.95
N ILE A 41 3.49 1.35 -13.08
CA ILE A 41 4.52 1.34 -12.03
C ILE A 41 5.14 2.73 -11.88
N TYR A 42 5.44 3.37 -13.00
CA TYR A 42 6.00 4.73 -12.98
C TYR A 42 4.98 5.74 -12.50
N GLU A 43 3.70 5.57 -12.84
CA GLU A 43 2.63 6.38 -12.28
C GLU A 43 2.50 6.18 -10.76
N ALA A 44 2.52 4.95 -10.28
CA ALA A 44 2.49 4.64 -8.85
C ALA A 44 3.63 5.34 -8.08
N LEU A 45 4.85 5.32 -8.61
CA LEU A 45 5.98 6.01 -7.98
C LEU A 45 5.83 7.53 -7.98
N GLN A 46 5.39 8.10 -9.11
CA GLN A 46 5.18 9.55 -9.22
C GLN A 46 4.07 10.05 -8.28
N ASP A 47 3.02 9.25 -8.10
CA ASP A 47 1.87 9.61 -7.27
C ASP A 47 2.08 9.34 -5.78
N SER A 48 2.86 8.30 -5.42
CA SER A 48 3.03 7.89 -4.02
C SER A 48 3.67 8.94 -3.12
N ARG A 49 4.43 9.92 -3.69
CA ARG A 49 5.11 11.04 -3.03
C ARG A 49 5.46 10.77 -1.55
N PRO A 50 6.22 9.71 -1.24
CA PRO A 50 6.42 9.28 0.14
C PRO A 50 7.24 10.32 0.91
N GLN A 51 6.85 10.58 2.16
CA GLN A 51 7.61 11.49 3.01
C GLN A 51 8.97 10.86 3.36
N LYS A 52 10.07 11.52 2.97
CA LYS A 52 11.43 10.97 3.12
C LYS A 52 11.94 10.99 4.55
N ASN A 53 11.40 11.88 5.39
CA ASN A 53 11.87 12.14 6.76
C ASN A 53 10.73 11.92 7.78
N LEU A 54 10.22 10.70 7.84
CA LEU A 54 9.28 10.30 8.89
C LEU A 54 10.07 9.93 10.14
N THR A 55 9.76 10.61 11.25
CA THR A 55 10.19 10.16 12.58
C THR A 55 9.12 9.21 13.14
N PRO A 56 9.48 8.24 14.00
CA PRO A 56 8.48 7.38 14.66
C PRO A 56 7.36 8.18 15.34
N GLY A 57 7.70 9.34 15.94
CA GLY A 57 6.72 10.27 16.50
C GLY A 57 5.73 10.83 15.47
N ARG A 58 6.18 11.22 14.27
CA ARG A 58 5.28 11.71 13.20
C ARG A 58 4.36 10.62 12.66
N VAL A 59 4.85 9.38 12.54
CA VAL A 59 4.02 8.24 12.12
C VAL A 59 2.90 7.99 13.15
N ALA A 60 3.25 7.94 14.43
CA ALA A 60 2.27 7.73 15.50
C ALA A 60 1.22 8.85 15.56
N GLN A 61 1.63 10.12 15.38
CA GLN A 61 0.73 11.27 15.37
C GLN A 61 -0.30 11.19 14.22
N SER A 62 0.12 10.69 13.05
CA SER A 62 -0.73 10.57 11.87
C SER A 62 -1.62 9.32 11.89
N LEU A 63 -1.18 8.24 12.54
CA LEU A 63 -1.87 6.95 12.56
C LEU A 63 -3.22 7.04 13.28
N PHE A 64 -3.30 7.82 14.35
CA PHE A 64 -4.54 7.98 15.11
C PHE A 64 -5.66 8.58 14.24
N SER A 65 -5.36 9.59 13.42
CA SER A 65 -6.33 10.18 12.50
C SER A 65 -6.85 9.19 11.47
N LEU A 66 -5.97 8.31 10.94
CA LEU A 66 -6.39 7.23 10.04
C LEU A 66 -7.31 6.22 10.73
N LEU A 67 -7.02 5.84 11.97
CA LEU A 67 -7.88 4.92 12.74
C LEU A 67 -9.26 5.51 13.01
N VAL A 68 -9.34 6.83 13.21
CA VAL A 68 -10.62 7.55 13.37
C VAL A 68 -11.36 7.64 12.03
N GLU A 69 -10.67 7.93 10.93
CA GLU A 69 -11.26 8.11 9.59
C GLU A 69 -11.73 6.80 8.95
N ILE A 70 -10.95 5.72 9.08
CA ILE A 70 -11.33 4.38 8.61
C ILE A 70 -12.53 3.85 9.43
N GLY A 71 -12.76 4.44 10.62
CA GLY A 71 -13.57 3.84 11.67
C GLY A 71 -12.95 2.53 12.14
N THR A 72 -13.48 1.96 13.22
CA THR A 72 -13.18 0.56 13.52
C THR A 72 -14.08 -0.32 12.63
N PRO A 73 -13.55 -1.07 11.64
CA PRO A 73 -14.33 -2.10 10.95
C PRO A 73 -14.59 -3.31 11.84
N ALA A 74 -14.11 -3.28 13.09
CA ALA A 74 -14.33 -4.31 14.08
C ALA A 74 -15.83 -4.41 14.42
N SER A 75 -16.52 -5.29 13.71
CA SER A 75 -17.70 -5.95 14.27
C SER A 75 -17.31 -6.54 15.62
N SER A 76 -18.19 -6.43 16.62
CA SER A 76 -17.93 -6.94 17.97
C SER A 76 -17.28 -8.32 17.91
N LEU A 77 -16.18 -8.50 18.64
CA LEU A 77 -15.47 -9.76 18.73
C LEU A 77 -16.49 -10.89 18.94
N LYS A 78 -16.55 -11.84 18.01
CA LYS A 78 -17.46 -12.99 18.12
C LYS A 78 -17.09 -13.72 19.41
N THR A 79 -17.99 -13.70 20.39
CA THR A 79 -17.79 -14.44 21.64
C THR A 79 -17.72 -15.92 21.29
N ARG A 80 -16.59 -16.55 21.59
CA ARG A 80 -16.46 -18.00 21.49
C ARG A 80 -17.43 -18.60 22.50
N GLY A 81 -18.53 -19.18 22.00
CA GLY A 81 -19.46 -19.93 22.82
C GLY A 81 -18.71 -21.01 23.61
N LYS A 82 -19.15 -21.24 24.84
CA LYS A 82 -18.68 -22.38 25.65
C LYS A 82 -18.96 -23.68 24.90
#